data_AF-Q5AWB1-F1
#
_entry.id   AF-Q5AWB1-F1
#
_cell.length_a   1.000
_cell.length_b   1.000
_cell.length_c   1.000
_cell.angle_alpha   90.00
_cell.angle_beta   90.00
_cell.angle_gamma   90.00
#
_symmetry.space_group_name_H-M   'P 1'
#
loop_
_entity.id
_entity.type
_entity.pdbx_description
1 polymer ?
#
loop_
_entity_poly.entity_id
_entity_poly.type
_entity_poly.pdbx_seq_one_letter_code
_entity_poly.pdbx_strand_id
1 'polypeptide(L)'
;MAPPYILSAIAKAILINFIEGGVIGFSPRGSIVRPLALALIVLLAASVHCTIIPWEQHRSLAGILSCNSIFIVAHAPDLFFHSGITYNEHYDWLCKTKGYHPPFTLLQRANWAFAMIRNGRRVGTKWQVVPIHPFDPDRPDYIPTRTTFLVHRLLTIFLWCIVLYFLGGPPFHSAFPSYITKERQELLLDEYNLALSAFLPRFWLSMSFILGLSTLQRSRFDYQIRRIGHL
;
A
#
# COMPACT_ATOMS: atom_id res chain seq x y z
N MET A 1 -26.79 6.39 9.81
CA MET A 1 -25.54 6.64 10.56
C MET A 1 -24.65 5.42 10.43
N ALA A 2 -23.35 5.59 10.17
CA ALA A 2 -22.42 4.46 10.19
C ALA A 2 -22.28 3.95 11.63
N PRO A 3 -22.27 2.62 11.86
CA PRO A 3 -22.03 2.06 13.17
C PRO A 3 -20.70 2.54 13.77
N PRO A 4 -20.61 2.73 15.10
CA PRO A 4 -19.43 3.28 15.75
C PRO A 4 -18.16 2.46 15.52
N TYR A 5 -18.29 1.14 15.36
CA TYR A 5 -17.17 0.26 15.02
C TYR A 5 -16.61 0.52 13.62
N ILE A 6 -17.42 0.99 12.66
CA ILE A 6 -16.96 1.34 11.31
C ILE A 6 -16.06 2.56 11.36
N LEU A 7 -16.52 3.60 12.07
CA LEU A 7 -15.76 4.81 12.29
C LEU A 7 -14.44 4.50 13.03
N SER A 8 -14.47 3.59 13.99
CA SER A 8 -13.26 3.13 14.70
C SER A 8 -12.23 2.50 13.76
N ALA A 9 -12.62 1.57 12.87
CA ALA A 9 -11.68 0.94 11.95
C ALA A 9 -11.12 1.93 10.91
N ILE A 10 -11.97 2.83 10.39
CA ILE A 10 -11.53 3.91 9.49
C ILE A 10 -10.53 4.83 10.21
N ALA A 11 -10.83 5.25 11.43
CA ALA A 11 -9.95 6.09 12.23
C ALA A 11 -8.58 5.44 12.46
N LYS A 12 -8.55 4.14 12.79
CA LYS A 12 -7.30 3.37 12.94
C LYS A 12 -6.52 3.28 11.63
N ALA A 13 -7.18 3.01 10.51
CA ALA A 13 -6.53 2.97 9.20
C ALA A 13 -5.92 4.32 8.80
N ILE A 14 -6.61 5.42 9.09
CA ILE A 14 -6.09 6.77 8.91
C ILE A 14 -4.89 7.00 9.84
N LEU A 15 -5.01 6.65 11.12
CA LEU A 15 -3.95 6.81 12.12
C LEU A 15 -2.67 6.09 11.74
N ILE A 16 -2.76 4.88 11.18
CA ILE A 16 -1.60 4.13 10.66
C ILE A 16 -0.81 4.97 9.65
N ASN A 17 -1.49 5.63 8.69
CA ASN A 17 -0.85 6.49 7.69
C ASN A 17 -0.19 7.72 8.34
N PHE A 18 -0.84 8.32 9.35
CA PHE A 18 -0.28 9.45 10.10
C PHE A 18 0.98 9.06 10.87
N ILE A 19 1.00 7.88 11.49
CA ILE A 19 2.17 7.37 12.22
C ILE A 19 3.32 7.13 11.24
N GLU A 20 3.07 6.41 10.15
CA GLU A 20 4.10 6.10 9.15
C GLU A 20 4.70 7.37 8.53
N GLY A 21 3.84 8.28 8.05
CA GLY A 21 4.27 9.56 7.49
C GLY A 21 4.96 10.44 8.52
N GLY A 22 4.41 10.56 9.72
CA GLY A 22 5.01 11.34 10.80
C GLY A 22 6.42 10.85 11.14
N VAL A 23 6.62 9.54 11.24
CA VAL A 23 7.92 8.96 11.56
C VAL A 23 8.92 9.20 10.43
N ILE A 24 8.53 9.05 9.17
CA ILE A 24 9.43 9.27 8.01
C ILE A 24 9.77 10.75 7.85
N GLY A 25 8.79 11.62 8.04
CA GLY A 25 8.95 13.07 7.90
C GLY A 25 9.80 13.68 9.01
N PHE A 26 9.68 13.17 10.25
CA PHE A 26 10.16 13.88 11.43
C PHE A 26 11.15 13.10 12.30
N SER A 27 11.34 11.78 12.11
CA SER A 27 12.32 11.00 12.88
C SER A 27 13.61 10.74 12.10
N PRO A 28 14.80 10.86 12.73
CA PRO A 28 16.06 10.41 12.14
C PRO A 28 16.08 8.88 11.91
N ARG A 29 16.93 8.41 10.98
CA ARG A 29 17.04 6.98 10.62
C ARG A 29 17.38 6.07 11.79
N GLY A 30 18.25 6.51 12.71
CA GLY A 30 18.67 5.73 13.89
C GLY A 30 17.75 5.87 15.11
N SER A 31 16.59 6.51 14.98
CA SER A 31 15.72 6.77 16.13
C SER A 31 14.99 5.52 16.62
N ILE A 32 14.92 5.31 17.94
CA ILE A 32 14.09 4.28 18.58
C ILE A 32 12.59 4.45 18.31
N VAL A 33 12.16 5.64 17.87
CA VAL A 33 10.77 5.90 17.48
C VAL A 33 10.35 5.04 16.29
N ARG A 34 11.26 4.69 15.38
CA ARG A 34 10.97 3.86 14.20
C ARG A 34 10.53 2.43 14.53
N PRO A 35 11.26 1.64 15.33
CA PRO A 35 10.80 0.31 15.75
C PRO A 35 9.54 0.36 16.61
N LEU A 36 9.39 1.37 17.48
CA LEU A 36 8.16 1.55 18.27
C LEU A 36 6.96 1.85 17.38
N ALA A 37 7.14 2.71 16.37
CA ALA A 37 6.11 3.01 15.39
C ALA A 37 5.72 1.79 14.55
N LEU A 38 6.69 0.96 14.14
CA LEU A 38 6.37 -0.27 13.40
C LEU A 38 5.51 -1.20 14.26
N ALA A 39 5.89 -1.43 15.52
CA ALA A 39 5.10 -2.26 16.43
C ALA A 39 3.67 -1.72 16.59
N LEU A 40 3.53 -0.39 16.75
CA LEU A 40 2.23 0.26 16.84
C LEU A 40 1.40 0.11 15.56
N ILE A 41 2.01 0.27 14.38
CA ILE A 41 1.36 0.07 13.08
C ILE A 41 0.83 -1.38 12.95
N VAL A 42 1.63 -2.37 13.34
CA VAL A 42 1.23 -3.79 13.33
C VAL A 42 0.05 -4.04 14.26
N LEU A 43 0.09 -3.51 15.49
CA LEU A 43 -1.00 -3.65 16.46
C LEU A 43 -2.28 -2.97 15.98
N LEU A 44 -2.18 -1.77 15.43
CA LEU A 44 -3.32 -1.05 14.86
C LEU A 44 -3.91 -1.78 13.65
N ALA A 45 -3.06 -2.33 12.79
CA ALA A 45 -3.50 -3.14 11.66
C ALA A 45 -4.25 -4.37 12.14
N ALA A 46 -3.70 -5.14 13.08
CA ALA A 46 -4.37 -6.28 13.70
C ALA A 46 -5.72 -5.88 14.31
N SER A 47 -5.78 -4.74 15.02
CA SER A 47 -7.04 -4.21 15.56
C SER A 47 -8.05 -3.87 14.47
N VAL A 48 -7.61 -3.31 13.34
CA VAL A 48 -8.48 -3.08 12.16
C VAL A 48 -9.03 -4.41 11.67
N HIS A 49 -8.19 -5.44 11.47
CA HIS A 49 -8.63 -6.77 11.03
C HIS A 49 -9.65 -7.40 11.97
N CYS A 50 -9.40 -7.40 13.28
CA CYS A 50 -10.37 -7.90 14.26
C CYS A 50 -11.69 -7.12 14.22
N THR A 51 -11.65 -5.82 13.94
CA THR A 51 -12.87 -4.99 13.87
C THR A 51 -13.70 -5.29 12.63
N ILE A 52 -13.06 -5.57 11.49
CA ILE A 52 -13.73 -5.69 10.17
C ILE A 52 -14.13 -7.13 9.79
N ILE A 53 -13.60 -8.16 10.45
CA ILE A 53 -13.99 -9.56 10.24
C ILE A 53 -15.51 -9.77 10.26
N PRO A 54 -16.28 -9.25 11.25
CA PRO A 54 -17.72 -9.47 11.32
C PRO A 54 -18.54 -8.64 10.29
N TRP A 55 -17.91 -7.86 9.40
CA TRP A 55 -18.63 -6.94 8.50
C TRP A 55 -19.13 -7.62 7.23
N GLU A 56 -20.06 -8.56 7.37
CA GLU A 56 -20.62 -9.26 6.22
C GLU A 56 -21.42 -8.35 5.28
N GLN A 57 -22.07 -7.31 5.81
CA GLN A 57 -22.87 -6.37 5.01
C GLN A 57 -22.00 -5.31 4.30
N HIS A 58 -20.72 -5.17 4.68
CA HIS A 58 -19.80 -4.16 4.16
C HIS A 58 -18.49 -4.78 3.67
N ARG A 59 -18.56 -5.95 3.00
CA ARG A 59 -17.38 -6.72 2.56
C ARG A 59 -16.39 -5.91 1.72
N SER A 60 -16.88 -4.99 0.87
CA SER A 60 -16.04 -4.14 0.01
C SER A 60 -15.21 -3.15 0.83
N LEU A 61 -15.83 -2.41 1.74
CA LEU A 61 -15.15 -1.45 2.61
C LEU A 61 -14.20 -2.17 3.58
N ALA A 62 -14.64 -3.27 4.18
CA ALA A 62 -13.79 -4.13 4.99
C ALA A 62 -12.56 -4.59 4.17
N GLY A 63 -12.77 -4.96 2.91
CA GLY A 63 -11.69 -5.29 2.01
C GLY A 63 -10.67 -4.17 1.84
N ILE A 64 -11.12 -2.99 1.45
CA ILE A 64 -10.24 -1.83 1.24
C ILE A 64 -9.42 -1.54 2.52
N LEU A 65 -10.07 -1.53 3.68
CA LEU A 65 -9.42 -1.26 4.96
C LEU A 65 -8.38 -2.33 5.31
N SER A 66 -8.75 -3.61 5.19
CA SER A 66 -7.88 -4.78 5.42
C SER A 66 -6.58 -4.69 4.64
N CYS A 67 -6.61 -4.11 3.46
CA CYS A 67 -5.47 -4.17 2.56
C CYS A 67 -4.62 -2.95 2.63
N ASN A 68 -5.24 -1.81 2.85
CA ASN A 68 -4.50 -0.62 3.22
C ASN A 68 -3.66 -0.90 4.47
N SER A 69 -4.22 -1.58 5.48
CA SER A 69 -3.46 -1.95 6.69
C SER A 69 -2.32 -2.92 6.40
N ILE A 70 -2.54 -3.99 5.62
CA ILE A 70 -1.47 -4.95 5.29
C ILE A 70 -0.40 -4.31 4.42
N PHE A 71 -0.80 -3.52 3.41
CA PHE A 71 0.14 -2.85 2.52
C PHE A 71 1.09 -1.94 3.32
N ILE A 72 0.53 -1.15 4.24
CA ILE A 72 1.33 -0.27 5.10
C ILE A 72 2.24 -1.09 6.02
N VAL A 73 1.74 -2.17 6.64
CA VAL A 73 2.57 -3.05 7.47
C VAL A 73 3.73 -3.66 6.67
N ALA A 74 3.51 -4.08 5.43
CA ALA A 74 4.54 -4.67 4.58
C ALA A 74 5.57 -3.64 4.10
N HIS A 75 5.12 -2.40 3.85
CA HIS A 75 5.95 -1.32 3.32
C HIS A 75 6.74 -0.56 4.40
N ALA A 76 6.20 -0.47 5.62
CA ALA A 76 6.81 0.27 6.72
C ALA A 76 8.24 -0.18 7.08
N PRO A 77 8.59 -1.49 7.14
CA PRO A 77 9.97 -1.92 7.42
C PRO A 77 10.97 -1.40 6.38
N ASP A 78 10.56 -1.39 5.11
CA ASP A 78 11.38 -0.93 4.01
C ASP A 78 11.62 0.59 4.10
N LEU A 79 10.58 1.37 4.41
CA LEU A 79 10.68 2.81 4.63
C LEU A 79 11.47 3.18 5.91
N PHE A 80 11.25 2.44 6.99
CA PHE A 80 11.83 2.76 8.29
C PHE A 80 13.29 2.35 8.42
N PHE A 81 13.65 1.16 7.91
CA PHE A 81 14.96 0.56 8.18
C PHE A 81 15.80 0.39 6.92
N HIS A 82 15.26 -0.28 5.90
CA HIS A 82 16.04 -0.64 4.72
C HIS A 82 16.51 0.59 3.96
N SER A 83 15.56 1.43 3.53
CA SER A 83 15.87 2.74 2.94
C SER A 83 16.18 3.80 3.97
N GLY A 84 15.51 3.72 5.13
CA GLY A 84 15.64 4.69 6.20
C GLY A 84 15.36 6.10 5.72
N ILE A 85 14.27 6.30 4.98
CA ILE A 85 13.94 7.58 4.36
C ILE A 85 13.74 8.66 5.43
N THR A 86 14.33 9.83 5.21
CA THR A 86 14.18 11.01 6.08
C THR A 86 14.00 12.27 5.23
N TYR A 87 13.19 13.23 5.70
CA TYR A 87 12.96 14.47 4.97
C TYR A 87 14.26 15.28 4.77
N ASN A 88 15.08 15.38 5.82
CA ASN A 88 16.31 16.19 5.78
C ASN A 88 17.27 15.70 4.70
N GLU A 89 17.49 14.39 4.63
CA GLU A 89 18.36 13.83 3.61
C GLU A 89 17.80 14.00 2.19
N HIS A 90 16.47 13.98 2.03
CA HIS A 90 15.84 14.28 0.76
C HIS A 90 16.02 15.75 0.35
N TYR A 91 15.83 16.66 1.30
CA TYR A 91 15.99 18.09 1.10
C TYR A 91 17.43 18.43 0.70
N ASP A 92 18.42 17.89 1.42
CA ASP A 92 19.84 18.11 1.11
C ASP A 92 20.21 17.58 -0.28
N TRP A 93 19.65 16.43 -0.66
CA TRP A 93 19.82 15.88 -2.00
C TRP A 93 19.21 16.78 -3.08
N LEU A 94 18.00 17.32 -2.87
CA LEU A 94 17.37 18.25 -3.82
C LEU A 94 18.20 19.52 -3.99
N CYS A 95 18.68 20.12 -2.90
CA CYS A 95 19.54 21.29 -2.93
C CYS A 95 20.83 21.02 -3.72
N LYS A 96 21.49 19.87 -3.49
CA LYS A 96 22.75 19.52 -4.16
C LYS A 96 22.59 19.16 -5.63
N THR A 97 21.53 18.46 -5.99
CA THR A 97 21.38 17.90 -7.35
C THR A 97 20.60 18.80 -8.30
N LYS A 98 19.65 19.59 -7.77
CA LYS A 98 18.76 20.41 -8.60
C LYS A 98 18.95 21.91 -8.41
N GLY A 99 19.83 22.33 -7.50
CA GLY A 99 19.94 23.75 -7.10
C GLY A 99 18.64 24.32 -6.54
N TYR A 100 17.70 23.44 -6.16
CA TYR A 100 16.37 23.83 -5.71
C TYR A 100 16.37 23.91 -4.19
N HIS A 101 16.10 25.11 -3.66
CA HIS A 101 16.00 25.38 -2.23
C HIS A 101 14.54 25.66 -1.84
N PRO A 102 13.69 24.64 -1.68
CA PRO A 102 12.31 24.87 -1.27
C PRO A 102 12.29 25.50 0.12
N PRO A 103 11.32 26.37 0.42
CA PRO A 103 11.17 26.95 1.75
C PRO A 103 10.85 25.85 2.76
N PHE A 104 11.63 25.75 3.83
CA PHE A 104 11.47 24.71 4.84
C PHE A 104 10.24 24.99 5.70
N THR A 105 9.10 24.41 5.32
CA THR A 105 7.85 24.53 6.09
C THR A 105 7.39 23.18 6.62
N LEU A 106 6.78 23.17 7.81
CA LEU A 106 6.20 21.96 8.41
C LEU A 106 5.16 21.30 7.50
N LEU A 107 4.36 22.11 6.80
CA LEU A 107 3.34 21.62 5.88
C LEU A 107 3.95 20.92 4.66
N GLN A 108 5.03 21.46 4.08
CA GLN A 108 5.72 20.79 2.98
C GLN A 108 6.35 19.47 3.40
N ARG A 109 6.98 19.44 4.59
CA ARG A 109 7.50 18.19 5.16
C ARG A 109 6.41 17.15 5.38
N ALA A 110 5.27 17.55 5.92
CA ALA A 110 4.13 16.67 6.10
C ALA A 110 3.60 16.15 4.75
N ASN A 111 3.39 17.04 3.78
CA ASN A 111 2.94 16.67 2.43
C ASN A 111 3.90 15.71 1.73
N TRP A 112 5.20 15.97 1.83
CA TRP A 112 6.23 15.07 1.31
C TRP A 112 6.14 13.70 1.99
N ALA A 113 6.01 13.67 3.32
CA ALA A 113 5.97 12.42 4.07
C ALA A 113 4.76 11.56 3.68
N PHE A 114 3.57 12.16 3.52
CA PHE A 114 2.39 11.46 3.02
C PHE A 114 2.52 11.03 1.56
N ALA A 115 3.23 11.81 0.73
CA ALA A 115 3.51 11.42 -0.64
C ALA A 115 4.44 10.19 -0.68
N MET A 116 5.40 10.08 0.25
CA MET A 116 6.34 8.96 0.32
C MET A 116 5.66 7.63 0.66
N ILE A 117 4.65 7.62 1.53
CA ILE A 117 3.85 6.41 1.83
C ILE A 117 3.25 5.81 0.55
N ARG A 118 2.80 6.68 -0.36
CA ARG A 118 2.14 6.28 -1.62
C ARG A 118 3.13 6.04 -2.76
N ASN A 119 4.37 6.50 -2.60
CA ASN A 119 5.42 6.40 -3.58
C ASN A 119 6.31 5.19 -3.30
N GLY A 120 5.76 3.97 -3.43
CA GLY A 120 6.50 2.74 -3.13
C GLY A 120 7.74 2.50 -4.01
N ARG A 121 7.79 3.13 -5.20
CA ARG A 121 9.00 3.14 -6.06
C ARG A 121 9.96 4.28 -5.75
N ARG A 122 9.56 5.19 -4.87
CA ARG A 122 10.32 6.36 -4.41
C ARG A 122 10.81 7.21 -5.58
N VAL A 123 9.99 7.30 -6.61
CA VAL A 123 10.27 8.05 -7.83
C VAL A 123 10.57 9.50 -7.48
N GLY A 124 11.61 10.06 -8.08
CA GLY A 124 12.01 11.45 -7.85
C GLY A 124 12.73 11.68 -6.52
N THR A 125 13.26 10.61 -5.90
CA THR A 125 14.04 10.69 -4.67
C THR A 125 15.40 10.01 -4.83
N LYS A 126 16.33 10.27 -3.90
CA LYS A 126 17.63 9.58 -3.87
C LYS A 126 17.54 8.07 -3.62
N TRP A 127 16.41 7.58 -3.08
CA TRP A 127 16.19 6.17 -2.77
C TRP A 127 15.35 5.46 -3.83
N GLN A 128 15.21 6.05 -5.01
CA GLN A 128 14.48 5.45 -6.11
C GLN A 128 15.03 4.05 -6.41
N VAL A 129 14.14 3.06 -6.48
CA VAL A 129 14.53 1.68 -6.78
C VAL A 129 14.86 1.58 -8.27
N VAL A 130 16.11 1.24 -8.59
CA VAL A 130 16.66 1.03 -9.94
C VAL A 130 16.96 -0.47 -10.11
N PRO A 131 16.64 -1.11 -11.25
CA PRO A 131 16.12 -0.55 -12.50
C PRO A 131 14.61 -0.32 -12.49
N ILE A 132 14.17 0.79 -13.08
CA ILE A 132 12.77 0.89 -13.50
C ILE A 132 12.65 0.08 -14.78
N HIS A 133 12.06 -1.11 -14.70
CA HIS A 133 11.79 -1.90 -15.90
C HIS A 133 11.01 -1.06 -16.92
N PRO A 134 11.40 -1.11 -18.21
CA PRO A 134 10.67 -0.42 -19.26
C PRO A 134 9.23 -0.94 -19.33
N PHE A 135 8.31 -0.08 -19.78
CA PHE A 135 6.91 -0.48 -19.94
C PHE A 135 6.74 -1.54 -21.02
N ASP A 136 7.62 -1.50 -22.02
CA ASP A 136 7.69 -2.44 -23.12
C ASP A 136 9.14 -2.94 -23.20
N PRO A 137 9.41 -4.23 -22.97
CA PRO A 137 10.75 -4.81 -23.07
C PRO A 137 11.39 -4.59 -24.43
N ASP A 138 10.58 -4.54 -25.50
CA ASP A 138 11.04 -4.39 -26.88
C ASP A 138 11.24 -2.92 -27.26
N ARG A 139 10.72 -1.99 -26.45
CA ARG A 139 10.86 -0.54 -26.63
C ARG A 139 11.23 0.13 -25.31
N PRO A 140 12.50 0.11 -24.90
CA PRO A 140 12.93 0.58 -23.58
C PRO A 140 12.61 2.05 -23.30
N ASP A 141 12.56 2.90 -24.34
CA ASP A 141 12.24 4.32 -24.23
C ASP A 141 10.73 4.62 -24.27
N TYR A 142 9.89 3.59 -24.41
CA TYR A 142 8.44 3.76 -24.49
C TYR A 142 7.86 4.17 -23.13
N ILE A 143 7.26 5.36 -23.10
CA ILE A 143 6.45 5.85 -21.98
C ILE A 143 5.00 5.92 -22.46
N PRO A 144 4.08 5.10 -21.91
CA PRO A 144 2.68 5.13 -22.31
C PRO A 144 2.06 6.48 -21.97
N THR A 145 1.12 6.90 -22.82
CA THR A 145 0.28 8.07 -22.49
C THR A 145 -0.54 7.79 -21.24
N ARG A 146 -0.98 8.83 -20.53
CA ARG A 146 -1.77 8.68 -19.29
C ARG A 146 -3.04 7.85 -19.50
N THR A 147 -3.70 8.01 -20.64
CA THR A 147 -4.90 7.26 -21.02
C THR A 147 -4.56 5.80 -21.30
N THR A 148 -3.54 5.51 -22.11
CA THR A 148 -3.06 4.14 -22.37
C THR A 148 -2.71 3.43 -21.08
N PHE A 149 -1.98 4.12 -20.19
CA PHE A 149 -1.60 3.60 -18.89
C PHE A 149 -2.83 3.25 -18.03
N LEU A 150 -3.79 4.17 -17.90
CA LEU A 150 -5.00 3.97 -17.14
C LEU A 150 -5.84 2.81 -17.67
N VAL A 151 -6.06 2.75 -18.99
CA VAL A 151 -6.83 1.66 -19.62
C VAL A 151 -6.16 0.31 -19.38
N HIS A 152 -4.84 0.23 -19.60
CA HIS A 152 -4.10 -1.01 -19.36
C HIS A 152 -4.19 -1.47 -17.90
N ARG A 153 -4.16 -0.54 -16.94
CA ARG A 153 -4.34 -0.85 -15.52
C ARG A 153 -5.75 -1.28 -15.18
N LEU A 154 -6.77 -0.61 -15.69
CA LEU A 154 -8.16 -1.02 -15.49
C LEU A 154 -8.40 -2.42 -16.06
N LEU A 155 -7.84 -2.73 -17.23
CA LEU A 155 -7.88 -4.07 -17.82
C LEU A 155 -7.14 -5.09 -16.96
N THR A 156 -5.96 -4.77 -16.45
CA THR A 156 -5.21 -5.67 -15.56
C THR A 156 -6.01 -5.95 -14.29
N ILE A 157 -6.56 -4.92 -13.66
CA ILE A 157 -7.43 -5.06 -12.47
C ILE A 157 -8.64 -5.94 -12.81
N PHE A 158 -9.32 -5.66 -13.92
CA PHE A 158 -10.48 -6.42 -14.38
C PHE A 158 -10.16 -7.91 -14.62
N LEU A 159 -9.05 -8.20 -15.31
CA LEU A 159 -8.58 -9.57 -15.54
C LEU A 159 -8.24 -10.27 -14.22
N TRP A 160 -7.59 -9.59 -13.28
CA TRP A 160 -7.36 -10.14 -11.94
C TRP A 160 -8.66 -10.41 -11.19
N CYS A 161 -9.67 -9.54 -11.29
CA CYS A 161 -11.00 -9.81 -10.71
C CYS A 161 -11.61 -11.08 -11.29
N ILE A 162 -11.49 -11.31 -12.60
CA ILE A 162 -11.95 -12.53 -13.28
C ILE A 162 -11.17 -13.75 -12.77
N VAL A 163 -9.84 -13.67 -12.78
CA VAL A 163 -8.97 -14.75 -12.30
C VAL A 163 -9.29 -15.11 -10.85
N LEU A 164 -9.52 -14.13 -9.98
CA LEU A 164 -9.92 -14.36 -8.59
C LEU A 164 -11.31 -14.96 -8.45
N TYR A 165 -12.26 -14.56 -9.30
CA TYR A 165 -13.58 -15.17 -9.33
C TYR A 165 -13.51 -16.67 -9.66
N PHE A 166 -12.60 -17.08 -10.56
CA PHE A 166 -12.43 -18.47 -10.96
C PHE A 166 -11.46 -19.28 -10.08
N LEU A 167 -10.33 -18.69 -9.63
CA LEU A 167 -9.36 -19.32 -8.73
C LEU A 167 -9.81 -19.34 -7.27
N GLY A 168 -10.79 -18.52 -6.91
CA GLY A 168 -11.43 -18.56 -5.59
C GLY A 168 -12.04 -19.93 -5.27
N GLY A 169 -12.25 -20.78 -6.29
CA GLY A 169 -12.57 -22.20 -6.19
C GLY A 169 -13.88 -22.51 -5.45
N PRO A 170 -14.46 -23.71 -5.65
CA PRO A 170 -15.41 -24.24 -4.66
C PRO A 170 -14.69 -24.47 -3.31
N PRO A 171 -15.41 -24.44 -2.18
CA PRO A 171 -14.84 -24.45 -0.83
C PRO A 171 -13.88 -25.62 -0.56
N PHE A 172 -12.90 -25.38 0.32
CA PHE A 172 -11.68 -26.14 0.64
C PHE A 172 -11.89 -27.54 1.28
N HIS A 173 -12.98 -28.24 0.96
CA HIS A 173 -13.45 -29.46 1.66
C HIS A 173 -12.50 -30.68 1.60
N SER A 174 -11.45 -30.68 0.79
CA SER A 174 -10.65 -31.90 0.52
C SER A 174 -9.32 -32.02 1.26
N ALA A 175 -8.93 -31.07 2.12
CA ALA A 175 -7.56 -31.00 2.66
C ALA A 175 -7.37 -31.43 4.13
N PHE A 176 -8.41 -31.90 4.83
CA PHE A 176 -8.29 -32.18 6.27
C PHE A 176 -7.83 -33.61 6.56
N PRO A 177 -6.80 -33.81 7.41
CA PRO A 177 -6.39 -35.13 7.86
C PRO A 177 -7.54 -35.89 8.55
N SER A 178 -7.64 -37.20 8.30
CA SER A 178 -8.73 -38.08 8.75
C SER A 178 -8.86 -38.24 10.28
N TYR A 179 -7.92 -37.72 11.07
CA TYR A 179 -7.96 -37.79 12.54
C TYR A 179 -8.70 -36.62 13.20
N ILE A 180 -9.13 -35.61 12.43
CA ILE A 180 -9.95 -34.52 12.95
C ILE A 180 -11.43 -34.95 12.82
N THR A 181 -12.18 -34.89 13.91
CA THR A 181 -13.62 -35.20 13.92
C THR A 181 -14.35 -34.33 12.89
N LYS A 182 -15.34 -34.91 12.19
CA LYS A 182 -16.12 -34.22 11.15
C LYS A 182 -16.64 -32.84 11.58
N GLU A 183 -17.20 -32.73 12.79
CA GLU A 183 -17.67 -31.45 13.33
C GLU A 183 -16.55 -30.40 13.44
N ARG A 184 -15.36 -30.81 13.87
CA ARG A 184 -14.22 -29.88 14.03
C ARG A 184 -13.57 -29.55 12.70
N GLN A 185 -13.60 -30.47 11.73
CA GLN A 185 -13.23 -30.17 10.34
C GLN A 185 -14.19 -29.15 9.74
N GLU A 186 -15.50 -29.34 9.87
CA GLU A 186 -16.53 -28.41 9.35
C GLU A 186 -16.41 -27.02 9.97
N LEU A 187 -16.16 -26.92 11.28
CA LEU A 187 -16.00 -25.64 11.97
C LEU A 187 -14.72 -24.91 11.55
N LEU A 188 -13.60 -25.62 11.43
CA LEU A 188 -12.34 -25.06 10.95
C LEU A 188 -12.38 -24.75 9.44
N LEU A 189 -13.13 -25.53 8.66
CA LEU A 189 -13.40 -25.29 7.25
C LEU A 189 -14.22 -24.03 7.05
N ASP A 190 -15.27 -23.85 7.84
CA ASP A 190 -16.07 -22.63 7.76
C ASP A 190 -15.24 -21.43 8.19
N GLU A 191 -14.51 -21.52 9.29
CA GLU A 191 -13.71 -20.40 9.79
C GLU A 191 -12.54 -20.05 8.85
N TYR A 192 -11.87 -21.06 8.28
CA TYR A 192 -10.78 -20.88 7.32
C TYR A 192 -11.28 -20.49 5.93
N ASN A 193 -12.34 -21.10 5.40
CA ASN A 193 -12.93 -20.68 4.12
C ASN A 193 -13.48 -19.27 4.22
N LEU A 194 -14.14 -18.91 5.32
CA LEU A 194 -14.62 -17.56 5.55
C LEU A 194 -13.43 -16.59 5.65
N ALA A 195 -12.37 -16.96 6.37
CA ALA A 195 -11.16 -16.15 6.47
C ALA A 195 -10.45 -16.02 5.13
N LEU A 196 -10.18 -17.10 4.40
CA LEU A 196 -9.37 -17.12 3.19
C LEU A 196 -10.14 -16.58 1.97
N SER A 197 -11.40 -16.98 1.77
CA SER A 197 -12.25 -16.46 0.69
C SER A 197 -12.68 -15.01 0.91
N ALA A 198 -12.72 -14.53 2.16
CA ALA A 198 -12.85 -13.11 2.42
C ALA A 198 -11.51 -12.39 2.27
N PHE A 199 -10.41 -12.95 2.79
CA PHE A 199 -9.13 -12.27 2.88
C PHE A 199 -8.41 -12.17 1.54
N LEU A 200 -8.29 -13.25 0.76
CA LEU A 200 -7.51 -13.23 -0.48
C LEU A 200 -8.08 -12.27 -1.53
N PRO A 201 -9.40 -12.31 -1.85
CA PRO A 201 -9.96 -11.38 -2.82
C PRO A 201 -9.88 -9.93 -2.33
N ARG A 202 -10.10 -9.70 -1.03
CA ARG A 202 -9.96 -8.38 -0.42
C ARG A 202 -8.51 -7.88 -0.56
N PHE A 203 -7.55 -8.68 -0.09
CA PHE A 203 -6.09 -8.47 -0.15
C PHE A 203 -5.63 -8.10 -1.56
N TRP A 204 -6.06 -8.87 -2.55
CA TRP A 204 -5.60 -8.73 -3.92
C TRP A 204 -6.31 -7.63 -4.73
N LEU A 205 -7.63 -7.43 -4.57
CA LEU A 205 -8.35 -6.29 -5.18
C LEU A 205 -7.74 -4.96 -4.75
N SER A 206 -7.38 -4.88 -3.49
CA SER A 206 -6.85 -3.66 -2.90
C SER A 206 -5.36 -3.48 -3.16
N MET A 207 -4.56 -4.56 -3.22
CA MET A 207 -3.20 -4.49 -3.78
C MET A 207 -3.23 -4.01 -5.23
N SER A 208 -4.19 -4.47 -6.03
CA SER A 208 -4.37 -4.02 -7.43
C SER A 208 -4.76 -2.54 -7.51
N PHE A 209 -5.59 -2.06 -6.58
CA PHE A 209 -5.95 -0.64 -6.45
C PHE A 209 -4.75 0.23 -6.00
N ILE A 210 -3.96 -0.21 -5.02
CA ILE A 210 -2.78 0.51 -4.51
C ILE A 210 -1.65 0.53 -5.55
N LEU A 211 -1.42 -0.57 -6.25
CA LEU A 211 -0.51 -0.63 -7.41
C LEU A 211 -1.02 0.26 -8.57
N GLY A 212 -2.33 0.40 -8.72
CA GLY A 212 -2.95 1.37 -9.64
C GLY A 212 -2.76 2.83 -9.24
N LEU A 213 -2.81 3.16 -7.94
CA LEU A 213 -2.65 4.53 -7.44
C LEU A 213 -1.18 5.00 -7.38
N SER A 214 -0.26 4.14 -6.93
CA SER A 214 1.19 4.44 -6.85
C SER A 214 1.79 4.75 -8.23
N THR A 215 1.15 4.29 -9.30
CA THR A 215 1.57 4.53 -10.67
C THR A 215 0.90 5.76 -11.32
N LEU A 216 -0.26 6.20 -10.83
CA LEU A 216 -0.85 7.49 -11.21
C LEU A 216 0.03 8.68 -10.79
N GLN A 217 0.75 8.56 -9.68
CA GLN A 217 1.74 9.57 -9.24
C GLN A 217 2.91 9.71 -10.24
N ARG A 218 3.26 8.66 -10.98
CA ARG A 218 4.30 8.68 -12.02
C ARG A 218 3.93 9.60 -13.19
N SER A 219 2.65 9.60 -13.60
CA SER A 219 2.18 10.45 -14.71
C SER A 219 2.24 11.96 -14.41
N ARG A 220 2.11 12.38 -13.15
CA ARG A 220 2.30 13.79 -12.74
C ARG A 220 3.78 14.17 -12.68
N PHE A 221 4.67 13.24 -12.35
CA PHE A 221 6.11 13.50 -12.22
C PHE A 221 6.84 13.54 -13.56
N ASP A 222 6.51 12.66 -14.50
CA ASP A 222 7.11 12.67 -15.85
C ASP A 222 6.77 13.96 -16.63
N TYR A 223 5.59 14.54 -16.38
CA TYR A 223 5.23 15.87 -16.90
C TYR A 223 6.12 16.98 -16.32
N GLN A 224 6.48 16.91 -15.04
CA GLN A 224 7.35 17.91 -14.41
C GLN A 224 8.81 17.75 -14.82
N ILE A 225 9.32 16.53 -14.99
CA ILE A 225 10.69 16.30 -15.47
C ILE A 225 10.87 16.81 -16.91
N ARG A 226 9.90 16.61 -17.81
CA ARG A 226 9.95 17.18 -19.17
C ARG A 226 9.87 18.71 -19.19
N ARG A 227 9.20 19.34 -18.23
CA ARG A 227 9.16 20.81 -18.14
C ARG A 227 10.47 21.42 -17.66
N ILE A 228 11.25 20.68 -16.87
CA ILE A 228 12.53 21.14 -16.31
C ILE A 228 13.70 20.85 -17.26
N GLY A 229 13.63 19.80 -18.10
CA GLY A 229 14.66 19.51 -19.11
C GLY A 229 14.63 20.39 -20.37
N HIS A 230 13.70 21.36 -20.45
CA HIS A 230 13.55 22.32 -21.55
C HIS A 230 13.69 23.79 -21.10
N LEU A 231 14.21 24.02 -19.89
CA LEU A 231 14.67 25.33 -19.38
C LEU A 231 16.15 25.22 -19.01
#